data_AF-A0A0B8PEZ7-F1
#
_entry.id   AF-A0A0B8PEZ7-F1
#
_cell.length_a   1.000
_cell.length_b   1.000
_cell.length_c   1.000
_cell.angle_alpha   90.00
_cell.angle_beta   90.00
_cell.angle_gamma   90.00
#
_symmetry.space_group_name_H-M   'P 1'
#
loop_
_entity.id
_entity.type
_entity.pdbx_description
1 polymer ?
#
loop_
_entity_poly.entity_id
_entity_poly.type
_entity_poly.pdbx_seq_one_letter_code
_entity_poly.pdbx_strand_id
1 'polypeptide(L)' 'MSDFEKELQEMAQGAEEQPEEKLPTIEEQKRIAAELKKLEEAGELTPEVLEEYFGKFYAKTDTPIH' A
#
# COMPACT_ATOMS: atom_id res chain seq x y z
N MET A 1 -35.55 2.96 -2.76
CA MET A 1 -34.09 2.90 -2.94
C MET A 1 -33.83 2.02 -4.13
N SER A 2 -33.09 2.52 -5.11
CA SER A 2 -32.71 1.76 -6.32
C SER A 2 -31.72 0.66 -5.95
N ASP A 3 -31.69 -0.44 -6.69
CA ASP A 3 -30.70 -1.52 -6.48
C ASP A 3 -29.26 -0.98 -6.52
N PHE A 4 -29.01 0.02 -7.37
CA PHE A 4 -27.73 0.74 -7.44
C PHE A 4 -27.36 1.47 -6.14
N GLU A 5 -28.34 2.10 -5.47
CA GLU A 5 -28.07 2.80 -4.19
C GLU A 5 -27.68 1.80 -3.10
N LYS A 6 -28.25 0.58 -3.15
CA LYS A 6 -27.96 -0.49 -2.21
C LYS A 6 -26.56 -1.07 -2.44
N GLU A 7 -26.21 -1.35 -3.70
CA GLU A 7 -24.86 -1.80 -4.07
C GLU A 7 -23.80 -0.76 -3.70
N LEU A 8 -24.06 0.53 -3.98
CA LEU A 8 -23.13 1.61 -3.62
C LEU A 8 -22.94 1.72 -2.11
N GLN A 9 -24.01 1.54 -1.33
CA GLN A 9 -23.96 1.55 0.13
C GLN A 9 -23.17 0.35 0.67
N GLU A 10 -23.34 -0.84 0.11
CA GLU A 10 -22.58 -2.04 0.48
C GLU A 10 -21.07 -1.87 0.16
N MET A 11 -20.73 -1.26 -0.97
CA MET A 11 -19.34 -0.93 -1.32
C MET A 11 -18.73 0.11 -0.36
N ALA A 12 -19.47 1.15 -0.02
CA ALA A 12 -18.99 2.20 0.89
C ALA A 12 -18.71 1.65 2.29
N GLN A 13 -19.56 0.76 2.80
CA GLN A 13 -19.38 0.10 4.09
C GLN A 13 -18.14 -0.81 4.12
N GLY A 14 -17.80 -1.48 3.01
CA GLY A 14 -16.60 -2.32 2.91
C GLY A 14 -15.29 -1.54 2.78
N ALA A 15 -15.32 -0.28 2.33
CA ALA A 15 -14.13 0.57 2.22
C ALA A 15 -13.70 1.18 3.57
N GLU A 16 -14.62 1.30 4.53
CA GLU A 16 -14.37 1.92 5.83
C GLU A 16 -13.60 1.03 6.83
N GLU A 17 -13.44 -0.27 6.55
CA GLU A 17 -12.89 -1.23 7.53
C GLU A 17 -11.36 -1.32 7.57
N GLN A 18 -10.63 -0.71 6.61
CA GLN A 18 -9.17 -0.75 6.63
C GLN A 18 -8.58 0.51 7.26
N PRO A 19 -7.77 0.39 8.33
CA PRO A 19 -7.07 1.54 8.86
C PRO A 19 -6.16 2.12 7.78
N GLU A 20 -6.36 3.40 7.44
CA GLU A 20 -5.48 4.10 6.51
C GLU A 20 -4.06 4.14 7.07
N GLU A 21 -3.16 3.39 6.43
CA GLU A 21 -1.73 3.49 6.71
C GLU A 21 -1.23 4.85 6.25
N LYS A 22 -0.60 5.59 7.17
CA LYS A 22 -0.10 6.92 6.84
C LYS A 22 1.03 6.79 5.83
N LEU A 23 0.86 7.45 4.69
CA LEU A 23 1.92 7.58 3.72
C LEU A 23 3.10 8.37 4.33
N PRO A 24 4.34 7.96 4.04
CA PRO A 24 5.53 8.70 4.47
C PRO A 24 5.55 10.10 3.84
N THR A 25 6.14 11.06 4.54
CA THR A 25 6.40 12.41 4.01
C THR A 25 7.37 12.38 2.83
N ILE A 26 7.43 13.46 2.04
CA ILE A 26 8.37 13.55 0.90
C ILE A 26 9.83 13.37 1.33
N GLU A 27 10.22 13.92 2.49
CA GLU A 27 11.59 13.76 3.00
C GLU A 27 11.87 12.32 3.47
N GLU A 28 10.88 11.62 4.01
CA GLU A 28 10.98 10.19 4.31
C GLU A 28 11.07 9.35 3.04
N GLN A 29 10.25 9.62 2.03
CA GLN A 29 10.29 8.93 0.74
C GLN A 29 11.67 9.06 0.07
N LYS A 30 12.28 10.25 0.10
CA LYS A 30 13.64 10.47 -0.41
C LYS A 30 14.68 9.65 0.35
N ARG A 31 14.58 9.56 1.68
CA ARG A 31 15.48 8.75 2.51
C ARG A 31 15.35 7.26 2.19
N ILE A 32 14.13 6.76 2.09
CA ILE A 32 13.83 5.37 1.70
C ILE A 32 14.42 5.10 0.31
N ALA A 33 14.17 5.96 -0.69
CA ALA A 33 14.71 5.77 -2.03
C ALA A 33 16.25 5.77 -2.08
N ALA A 34 16.91 6.59 -1.25
CA ALA A 34 18.36 6.61 -1.17
C ALA A 34 18.92 5.33 -0.53
N GLU A 35 18.23 4.76 0.44
CA GLU A 35 18.60 3.49 1.09
C GLU A 35 18.43 2.30 0.14
N LEU A 36 17.27 2.20 -0.53
CA LEU A 36 17.01 1.15 -1.51
C LEU A 36 18.02 1.15 -2.66
N LYS A 37 18.44 2.33 -3.14
CA LYS A 37 19.51 2.45 -4.15
C LYS A 37 20.86 1.91 -3.67
N LYS A 38 21.23 2.17 -2.42
CA LYS A 38 22.48 1.63 -1.86
C LYS A 38 22.45 0.12 -1.78
N LEU A 39 21.31 -0.45 -1.39
CA LEU A 39 21.11 -1.89 -1.34
C LEU A 39 21.11 -2.51 -2.74
N GLU A 40 20.54 -1.83 -3.74
CA GLU A 40 20.57 -2.25 -5.14
C GLU A 40 22.02 -2.29 -5.67
N GLU A 41 22.80 -1.22 -5.44
CA GLU A 41 24.21 -1.14 -5.82
C GLU A 41 25.07 -2.20 -5.12
N ALA A 42 24.73 -2.56 -3.88
CA ALA A 42 25.39 -3.63 -3.12
C ALA A 42 24.94 -5.04 -3.52
N GLY A 43 23.87 -5.19 -4.30
CA GLY A 43 23.25 -6.49 -4.61
C GLY A 43 22.49 -7.11 -3.44
N GLU A 44 22.12 -6.31 -2.44
CA GLU A 44 21.42 -6.72 -1.20
C GLU A 44 19.93 -6.34 -1.19
N LEU A 45 19.44 -5.69 -2.27
CA LEU A 45 18.02 -5.36 -2.39
C LEU A 45 17.19 -6.62 -2.71
N THR A 46 16.64 -7.23 -1.66
CA THR A 46 15.82 -8.44 -1.74
C THR A 46 14.32 -8.13 -1.63
N PRO A 47 13.43 -9.05 -2.07
CA PRO A 47 11.99 -8.92 -1.87
C PRO A 47 11.62 -8.76 -0.39
N GLU A 48 12.29 -9.47 0.51
CA GLU A 48 12.06 -9.40 1.95
C GLU A 48 12.36 -7.99 2.49
N VAL A 49 13.42 -7.34 2.01
CA VAL A 49 13.72 -5.95 2.37
C VAL A 49 12.67 -4.99 1.80
N LEU A 50 12.18 -5.21 0.59
CA LEU A 50 11.09 -4.39 0.02
C LEU A 50 9.79 -4.51 0.82
N GLU A 51 9.48 -5.69 1.36
CA GLU A 51 8.29 -5.90 2.20
C GLU A 51 8.32 -5.06 3.49
N GLU A 52 9.49 -4.75 4.04
CA GLU A 52 9.59 -3.88 5.23
C GLU A 52 9.09 -2.44 4.93
N TYR A 53 9.28 -1.95 3.71
CA TYR A 53 8.85 -0.61 3.30
C TYR A 53 7.43 -0.61 2.72
N PHE A 54 7.06 -1.62 1.94
CA PHE A 54 5.82 -1.66 1.17
C PHE A 54 4.75 -2.62 1.70
N GLY A 55 5.11 -3.62 2.50
CA GLY A 55 4.23 -4.67 3.03
C GLY A 55 3.03 -4.13 3.81
N LYS A 56 3.21 -3.00 4.50
CA LYS A 56 2.12 -2.31 5.22
C LYS A 56 1.06 -1.67 4.30
N PHE A 57 1.40 -1.38 3.05
CA PHE A 57 0.46 -0.83 2.07
C PHE A 57 -0.22 -1.91 1.22
N TYR A 58 0.17 -3.18 1.37
CA TYR A 58 -0.55 -4.28 0.77
C TYR A 58 -1.88 -4.45 1.52
N ALA A 59 -2.96 -4.06 0.85
CA ALA A 59 -4.29 -4.44 1.29
C ALA A 59 -4.37 -5.98 1.28
N LYS A 60 -4.88 -6.58 2.37
CA LYS A 60 -5.21 -8.02 2.45
C LYS A 60 -6.44 -8.37 1.58
N THR A 61 -6.60 -7.73 0.44
CA THR A 61 -7.74 -7.93 -0.44
C THR A 61 -7.24 -8.55 -1.72
N ASP A 62 -7.83 -9.70 -2.04
CA ASP A 62 -7.68 -10.50 -3.26
C ASP A 62 -8.20 -9.77 -4.52
N THR A 63 -8.27 -8.43 -4.49
CA THR A 63 -8.74 -7.59 -5.58
C THR A 63 -7.55 -7.23 -6.47
N PRO A 64 -7.55 -7.65 -7.75
CA PRO A 64 -6.50 -7.31 -8.68
C PRO A 64 -6.41 -5.79 -8.85
N ILE A 65 -5.20 -5.25 -8.78
CA ILE A 65 -4.93 -3.90 -9.27
C ILE A 65 -4.84 -4.03 -10.80
N HIS A 66 -5.92 -3.66 -11.49
CA HIS A 66 -6.02 -3.61 -12.96
C HIS A 66 -5.50 -2.27 -13.52
#